data_AF-A0A6J6MBR7-F1
#
_entry.id   AF-A0A6J6MBR7-F1
#
_cell.length_a   1.000
_cell.length_b   1.000
_cell.length_c   1.000
_cell.angle_alpha   90.00
_cell.angle_beta   90.00
_cell.angle_gamma   90.00
#
_symmetry.space_group_name_H-M   'P 1'
#
loop_
_entity.id
_entity.type
_entity.pdbx_description
1 polymer ?
#
loop_
_entity_poly.entity_id
_entity_poly.type
_entity_poly.pdbx_seq_one_letter_code
_entity_poly.pdbx_strand_id
1 'polypeptide(L)' 'MSTIREWKRRDWGEGGDEFHWWCTESADAFVGKDPTYVFFQDELVELMGKKSYDIMVQQLQRPTAVPLAHPAVRNRAKK' A
#
# COMPACT_ATOMS: atom_id res chain seq x y z
N MET A 1 17.05 -4.11 10.44
CA MET A 1 16.46 -4.34 9.11
C MET A 1 15.24 -3.47 9.00
N SER A 2 15.18 -2.55 8.04
CA SER A 2 14.06 -1.61 7.89
C SER A 2 13.00 -2.21 6.96
N THR A 3 11.71 -1.98 7.25
CA THR A 3 10.59 -2.48 6.44
C THR A 3 9.63 -1.33 6.16
N ILE A 4 9.26 -1.17 4.88
CA ILE A 4 8.19 -0.26 4.45
C ILE A 4 6.91 -1.09 4.36
N ARG A 5 5.84 -0.59 4.98
CA ARG A 5 4.52 -1.21 4.96
C ARG A 5 3.45 -0.14 4.96
N GLU A 6 2.24 -0.54 4.61
CA GLU A 6 1.09 0.33 4.77
C GLU A 6 0.92 0.77 6.24
N TRP A 7 0.45 2.00 6.39
CA TRP A 7 0.02 2.53 7.68
C TRP A 7 -1.33 1.91 8.05
N LYS A 8 -1.42 1.43 9.29
CA LYS A 8 -2.57 0.76 9.87
C LYS A 8 -3.01 1.45 11.15
N ARG A 9 -4.25 1.20 11.53
CA ARG A 9 -4.85 1.65 12.80
C ARG A 9 -3.94 1.48 14.02
N ARG A 10 -3.32 0.30 14.16
CA ARG A 10 -2.39 -0.04 15.25
C ARG A 10 -1.17 0.88 15.35
N ASP A 11 -0.84 1.60 14.29
CA ASP A 11 0.33 2.50 14.24
C ASP A 11 0.06 3.82 14.95
N TRP A 12 -1.20 4.10 15.31
CA TRP A 12 -1.62 5.25 16.10
C TRP A 12 -1.56 5.01 17.62
N GLY A 13 -1.18 3.81 18.08
CA GLY A 13 -1.25 3.46 19.50
C GLY A 13 -2.70 3.37 20.01
N GLU A 14 -2.91 3.66 21.30
CA GLU A 14 -4.22 3.55 21.96
C GLU A 14 -5.31 4.41 21.29
N GLY A 15 -4.94 5.59 20.77
CA GLY A 15 -5.88 6.48 20.07
C GLY A 15 -6.40 5.93 18.73
N GLY A 16 -5.76 4.90 18.18
CA GLY A 16 -6.22 4.25 16.95
C GLY A 16 -7.61 3.63 17.10
N ASP A 17 -7.93 3.06 18.26
CA ASP A 17 -9.20 2.37 18.51
C ASP A 17 -10.37 3.35 18.68
N GLU A 18 -10.09 4.60 19.03
CA GLU A 18 -11.09 5.64 19.23
C GLU A 18 -11.57 6.28 17.92
N PHE A 19 -10.85 6.12 16.80
CA PHE A 19 -11.29 6.71 15.54
C PHE A 19 -12.57 6.04 15.02
N HIS A 20 -13.62 6.80 14.71
CA HIS A 20 -14.80 6.18 14.09
C HIS A 20 -14.55 5.80 12.62
N TRP A 21 -13.57 6.42 11.97
CA TRP A 21 -13.25 6.19 10.55
C TRP A 21 -11.81 6.54 10.22
N TRP A 22 -11.20 5.75 9.32
CA TRP A 22 -9.90 6.02 8.71
C TRP A 22 -9.79 5.28 7.37
N CYS A 23 -9.00 5.82 6.43
CA CYS A 23 -9.17 5.51 5.01
C CYS A 23 -8.74 4.09 4.58
N THR A 24 -7.60 3.54 5.03
CA THR A 24 -7.01 2.35 4.37
C THR A 24 -7.66 1.00 4.73
N GLU A 25 -8.68 1.02 5.60
CA GLU A 25 -9.54 -0.13 5.89
C GLU A 25 -10.75 -0.24 4.95
N SER A 26 -11.14 0.86 4.27
CA SER A 26 -12.24 0.85 3.31
C SER A 26 -11.73 0.57 1.89
N ALA A 27 -12.55 -0.09 1.07
CA ALA A 27 -12.30 -0.23 -0.36
C ALA A 27 -12.23 1.14 -1.07
N ASP A 28 -12.90 2.16 -0.53
CA ASP A 28 -12.93 3.51 -1.10
C ASP A 28 -11.56 4.20 -1.12
N ALA A 29 -10.60 3.73 -0.31
CA ALA A 29 -9.22 4.21 -0.34
C ALA A 29 -8.37 3.58 -1.46
N PHE A 30 -8.88 2.59 -2.18
CA PHE A 30 -8.15 1.84 -3.21
C PHE A 30 -8.78 2.03 -4.60
N VAL A 31 -9.17 3.26 -4.92
CA VAL A 31 -9.77 3.67 -6.20
C VAL A 31 -8.78 4.39 -7.13
N GLY A 32 -7.50 4.43 -6.77
CA GLY A 32 -6.44 5.06 -7.54
C GLY A 32 -6.27 4.44 -8.93
N LYS A 33 -5.94 5.29 -9.92
CA LYS A 33 -5.71 4.85 -11.30
C LYS A 33 -4.38 4.14 -11.47
N ASP A 34 -3.36 4.66 -10.79
CA ASP A 34 -1.99 4.17 -10.89
C ASP A 34 -1.67 3.22 -9.72
N PRO A 35 -0.84 2.19 -9.96
CA PRO A 35 -0.33 1.35 -8.87
C PRO A 35 0.38 2.20 -7.81
N THR A 36 0.24 1.83 -6.54
CA THR A 36 0.79 2.57 -5.39
C THR A 36 2.28 2.89 -5.53
N TYR A 37 3.09 1.94 -6.05
CA TYR A 37 4.52 2.15 -6.21
C TYR A 37 4.87 3.19 -7.28
N VAL A 38 3.98 3.42 -8.25
CA VAL A 38 4.14 4.46 -9.29
C VAL A 38 3.69 5.81 -8.73
N PHE A 39 2.54 5.84 -8.04
CA PHE A 39 2.00 7.07 -7.48
C PHE A 39 2.91 7.68 -6.40
N PHE A 40 3.51 6.85 -5.53
CA PHE A 40 4.42 7.29 -4.46
C PHE A 40 5.90 7.12 -4.84
N GLN A 41 6.24 7.31 -6.11
CA GLN A 41 7.62 7.11 -6.58
C GLN A 41 8.60 7.95 -5.77
N ASP A 42 8.33 9.24 -5.61
CA ASP A 42 9.28 10.18 -5.01
C ASP A 42 9.51 9.85 -3.53
N GLU A 43 8.45 9.60 -2.76
CA GLU A 43 8.53 9.21 -1.35
C GLU A 43 9.25 7.88 -1.17
N LEU A 44 8.98 6.89 -2.03
CA LEU A 44 9.63 5.59 -1.95
C LEU A 44 11.12 5.71 -2.29
N VAL A 45 11.48 6.49 -3.31
CA VAL A 45 12.88 6.75 -3.66
C VAL A 45 13.62 7.43 -2.52
N GLU A 46 13.02 8.41 -1.84
CA GLU A 46 13.60 9.05 -0.66
C GLU A 46 13.78 8.07 0.50
N LEU A 47 12.81 7.20 0.76
CA LEU A 47 12.85 6.27 1.90
C LEU A 47 13.80 5.08 1.71
N MET A 48 13.87 4.50 0.50
CA MET A 48 14.63 3.26 0.24
C MET A 48 15.85 3.44 -0.67
N GLY A 49 16.00 4.62 -1.26
CA GLY A 49 16.99 4.93 -2.27
C GLY A 49 16.61 4.41 -3.66
N LYS A 50 17.03 5.16 -4.68
CA LYS A 50 16.72 4.88 -6.10
C LYS A 50 17.04 3.44 -6.54
N LYS A 51 18.21 2.92 -6.15
CA LYS A 51 18.64 1.57 -6.55
C LYS A 51 17.66 0.48 -6.08
N SER A 52 17.18 0.59 -4.83
CA SER A 52 16.25 -0.39 -4.26
C SER A 52 14.86 -0.24 -4.89
N TYR A 53 14.43 0.99 -5.17
CA TYR A 53 13.19 1.28 -5.89
C TYR A 53 13.20 0.67 -7.31
N ASP A 54 14.26 0.86 -8.08
CA ASP A 54 14.38 0.31 -9.45
C ASP A 54 14.26 -1.23 -9.44
N ILE A 55 14.85 -1.92 -8.47
CA ILE A 55 14.74 -3.38 -8.31
C ILE A 55 13.28 -3.79 -8.00
N MET A 56 12.62 -3.06 -7.10
CA MET A 56 11.22 -3.32 -6.76
C MET A 56 10.31 -3.17 -8.00
N VAL A 57 10.49 -2.10 -8.77
CA VAL A 57 9.74 -1.85 -10.01
C VAL A 57 9.92 -3.02 -10.99
N GLN A 58 11.15 -3.49 -11.19
CA GLN A 58 11.43 -4.66 -12.05
C GLN A 58 10.69 -5.92 -11.59
N GLN A 59 10.63 -6.18 -10.28
CA GLN A 59 9.91 -7.34 -9.75
C GLN A 59 8.39 -7.21 -9.91
N LEU A 60 7.84 -6.00 -9.79
CA LEU A 60 6.41 -5.73 -9.93
C LEU A 60 5.95 -5.72 -11.40
N GLN A 61 6.82 -5.32 -12.33
CA GLN A 61 6.51 -5.24 -13.77
C GLN A 61 6.85 -6.50 -14.57
N ARG A 62 7.45 -7.52 -13.94
CA ARG A 62 7.78 -8.77 -14.64
C ARG A 62 6.52 -9.40 -15.25
N PRO A 63 6.60 -10.03 -16.45
CA PRO A 63 5.42 -10.63 -17.09
C PRO A 63 4.73 -11.71 -16.26
N THR A 64 5.44 -12.33 -15.32
CA THR A 64 4.93 -13.35 -14.40
C THR A 64 4.32 -12.78 -13.11
N ALA A 65 4.32 -11.46 -12.91
CA ALA A 65 3.67 -10.85 -11.77
C ALA A 65 2.15 -11.02 -11.88
N VAL A 66 1.54 -11.44 -10.78
CA VAL A 66 0.08 -11.52 -10.64
C VAL A 66 -0.31 -10.56 -9.53
N PRO A 67 -0.66 -9.29 -9.84
CA PRO A 67 -1.09 -8.34 -8.84
C PRO A 67 -2.36 -8.83 -8.16
N LEU A 68 -2.35 -8.92 -6.84
CA LEU A 68 -3.53 -9.25 -6.06
C LEU A 68 -4.22 -7.96 -5.59
N ALA A 69 -5.54 -7.91 -5.71
CA ALA A 69 -6.32 -6.80 -5.17
C ALA A 69 -6.10 -6.68 -3.65
N HIS A 70 -6.06 -5.44 -3.16
CA HIS A 70 -5.90 -5.17 -1.74
C HIS A 70 -7.03 -5.86 -0.93
N PRO A 71 -6.75 -6.41 0.27
CA PRO A 71 -7.77 -7.09 1.08
C PRO A 71 -9.04 -6.27 1.32
N ALA A 72 -8.93 -4.96 1.50
CA ALA A 72 -10.09 -4.07 1.66
C ALA A 72 -11.03 -4.08 0.44
N VAL A 73 -10.49 -4.27 -0.77
CA VAL A 73 -11.29 -4.43 -2.00
C VAL A 73 -11.89 -5.83 -2.09
N ARG A 74 -11.11 -6.87 -1.73
CA ARG A 74 -11.56 -8.28 -1.78
C ARG A 74 -12.75 -8.57 -0.86
N ASN A 75 -12.84 -7.89 0.29
CA ASN A 75 -13.91 -8.11 1.25
C ASN A 75 -15.29 -7.64 0.77
N ARG A 76 -15.37 -6.76 -0.23
CA ARG A 76 -16.64 -6.30 -0.82
C ARG A 76 -17.35 -7.39 -1.63
N ALA A 77 -16.61 -8.35 -2.20
CA ALA A 77 -17.19 -9.46 -2.96
C ALA A 77 -17.86 -10.54 -2.09
N LYS A 78 -17.73 -10.45 -0.75
CA LYS A 78 -18.30 -11.41 0.21
C LYS A 78 -19.54 -10.92 0.94
N LYS A 79 -20.03 -9.72 0.64
CA LYS A 79 -21.20 -9.10 1.28
C LYS A 79 -22.28 -8.88 0.23
#